data_AF-A0A1G7Z171-F1
#
_entry.id   AF-A0A1G7Z171-F1
#
_cell.length_a   1.000
_cell.length_b   1.000
_cell.length_c   1.000
_cell.angle_alpha   90.00
_cell.angle_beta   90.00
_cell.angle_gamma   90.00
#
_symmetry.space_group_name_H-M   'P 1'
#
loop_
_entity.id
_entity.type
_entity.pdbx_description
1 polymer ?
#
loop_
_entity_poly.entity_id
_entity_poly.type
_entity_poly.pdbx_seq_one_letter_code
_entity_poly.pdbx_strand_id
1 'polypeptide(L)'
;MVLMERNRAYYRHQRKKAINKKSRIIKNTQLFDDKDEMMDIRLRQPGRLHKMKVHCSCKMCKYEKHFAIPKARLKAEWRAMEKEIEDYLNDSY
;
A
#
# COMPACT_ATOMS: atom_id res chain seq x y z
N MET A 1 12.85 27.31 0.79
CA MET A 1 12.11 26.04 0.67
C MET A 1 11.47 25.73 2.02
N VAL A 2 10.14 25.82 2.15
CA VAL A 2 9.47 25.42 3.40
C VAL A 2 9.54 23.89 3.50
N LEU A 3 10.38 23.38 4.40
CA LEU A 3 10.35 21.98 4.80
C LEU A 3 8.98 21.73 5.41
N MET A 4 8.10 21.11 4.62
CA MET A 4 6.78 20.74 5.09
C MET A 4 6.98 19.72 6.21
N GLU A 5 6.82 20.17 7.46
CA GLU A 5 6.99 19.32 8.62
C GLU A 5 5.94 18.21 8.56
N ARG A 6 6.40 16.99 8.22
CA ARG A 6 5.58 15.78 8.14
C ARG A 6 5.25 15.30 9.56
N ASN A 7 4.60 16.15 10.34
CA ASN A 7 4.17 15.87 11.69
C ASN A 7 2.89 15.03 11.70
N ARG A 8 2.48 14.57 12.89
CA ARG A 8 1.28 13.73 13.05
C ARG A 8 0.00 14.43 12.54
N ALA A 9 -0.08 15.75 12.69
CA ALA A 9 -1.22 16.55 12.22
C ALA A 9 -1.31 16.55 10.68
N TYR A 10 -0.18 16.70 9.99
CA TYR A 10 -0.10 16.61 8.53
C TYR A 10 -0.67 15.27 8.01
N TYR A 11 -0.24 14.15 8.60
CA TYR A 11 -0.74 12.84 8.19
C TYR A 11 -2.24 12.63 8.47
N ARG A 12 -2.75 13.17 9.60
CA ARG A 12 -4.18 13.16 9.91
C ARG A 12 -4.99 13.95 8.87
N HIS A 13 -4.50 15.13 8.49
CA HIS A 13 -5.14 15.97 7.48
C HIS A 13 -5.19 15.28 6.11
N GLN A 14 -4.07 14.71 5.66
CA GLN A 14 -4.02 13.97 4.40
C GLN A 14 -4.93 12.74 4.40
N ARG A 15 -5.00 12.01 5.53
CA ARG A 15 -5.95 10.91 5.72
C ARG A 15 -7.39 11.39 5.60
N LYS A 16 -7.75 12.51 6.26
CA LYS A 16 -9.09 13.10 6.19
C LYS A 16 -9.45 13.51 4.76
N LYS A 17 -8.54 14.16 4.02
CA LYS A 17 -8.73 14.50 2.60
C LYS A 17 -9.02 13.26 1.75
N ALA A 18 -8.24 12.20 1.91
CA ALA A 18 -8.44 10.96 1.16
C ALA A 18 -9.78 10.28 1.47
N ILE A 19 -10.17 10.24 2.74
CA ILE A 19 -11.47 9.71 3.19
C ILE A 19 -12.61 10.52 2.57
N ASN A 20 -12.57 11.85 2.68
CA ASN A 20 -13.61 12.74 2.17
C ASN A 20 -13.77 12.65 0.65
N LYS A 21 -12.66 12.57 -0.09
CA LYS A 21 -12.72 12.40 -1.55
C LYS A 21 -13.43 11.09 -1.92
N LYS A 22 -13.08 10.00 -1.25
CA LYS A 22 -13.64 8.68 -1.53
C LYS A 22 -15.09 8.53 -1.08
N SER A 23 -15.46 9.11 0.06
CA SER A 23 -16.86 9.10 0.50
C SER A 23 -17.75 9.86 -0.47
N ARG A 24 -17.26 10.98 -1.04
CA ARG A 24 -17.97 11.75 -2.06
C ARG A 24 -18.15 10.96 -3.36
N ILE A 25 -17.11 10.24 -3.80
CA ILE A 25 -17.22 9.35 -4.97
C ILE A 25 -18.29 8.30 -4.71
N ILE A 26 -18.19 7.55 -3.60
CA ILE A 26 -19.15 6.48 -3.25
C ILE A 26 -20.58 7.00 -3.24
N LYS A 27 -20.84 8.13 -2.57
CA LYS A 27 -22.16 8.77 -2.54
C LYS A 27 -22.70 9.18 -3.91
N ASN A 28 -21.82 9.57 -4.83
CA ASN A 28 -22.22 10.07 -6.14
C ASN A 28 -22.27 8.97 -7.21
N THR A 29 -21.55 7.86 -7.03
CA THR A 29 -21.50 6.75 -8.00
C THR A 29 -22.45 5.62 -7.65
N GLN A 30 -22.71 5.40 -6.36
CA GLN A 30 -23.75 4.49 -5.96
C GLN A 30 -25.06 5.27 -6.06
N LEU A 31 -25.88 4.89 -7.03
CA LEU A 31 -27.29 5.24 -7.10
C LEU A 31 -27.95 4.57 -5.89
N PHE A 32 -27.79 5.18 -4.71
CA PHE A 32 -28.63 4.85 -3.58
C PHE A 32 -30.02 5.34 -3.98
N ASP A 33 -30.89 4.43 -4.40
CA ASP A 33 -32.32 4.73 -4.35
C ASP A 33 -32.61 5.11 -2.91
N ASP A 34 -33.30 6.25 -2.71
CA ASP A 34 -33.57 6.88 -1.40
C ASP A 34 -34.29 5.96 -0.39
N LYS A 35 -34.61 4.72 -0.78
CA LYS A 35 -35.32 3.69 -0.03
C LYS A 35 -34.45 2.54 0.49
N ASP A 36 -33.19 2.40 0.05
CA ASP A 36 -32.36 1.30 0.52
C ASP A 36 -31.53 1.71 1.75
N GLU A 37 -31.93 1.18 2.91
CA GLU A 37 -31.25 1.25 4.20
C GLU A 37 -29.81 0.67 4.18
N MET A 38 -29.39 0.12 3.05
CA MET A 38 -28.06 -0.45 2.88
C MET A 38 -27.03 0.63 2.55
N MET A 39 -26.88 1.63 3.45
CA MET A 39 -25.70 2.47 3.44
C MET A 39 -24.47 1.57 3.45
N ASP A 40 -23.69 1.68 2.39
CA ASP A 40 -22.46 0.94 2.20
C ASP A 40 -21.64 0.94 3.50
N ILE A 41 -21.25 -0.25 3.98
CA ILE A 41 -20.47 -0.47 5.21
C ILE A 41 -19.25 0.46 5.28
N ARG A 42 -18.72 0.84 4.10
CA ARG A 42 -17.60 1.76 3.94
C ARG A 42 -17.92 3.22 4.34
N LEU A 43 -19.17 3.66 4.20
CA LEU A 43 -19.66 4.96 4.69
C LEU A 43 -19.94 4.93 6.20
N ARG A 44 -20.39 3.80 6.75
CA ARG A 44 -20.57 3.60 8.20
C ARG A 44 -19.24 3.61 8.96
N GLN A 45 -18.15 3.16 8.31
CA GLN A 45 -16.79 3.17 8.86
C GLN A 45 -15.82 3.93 7.95
N PRO A 46 -15.90 5.27 7.90
CA PRO A 46 -15.18 6.09 6.91
C PRO A 46 -13.65 5.97 7.02
N GLY A 47 -13.14 5.57 8.19
CA GLY A 47 -11.72 5.27 8.41
C GLY A 47 -11.15 4.20 7.47
N ARG A 48 -12.00 3.29 6.95
CA ARG A 48 -11.63 2.24 5.97
C ARG A 48 -11.35 2.81 4.58
N LEU A 49 -11.99 3.92 4.21
CA LEU A 49 -11.80 4.57 2.91
C LEU A 49 -10.35 5.02 2.71
N HIS A 50 -9.62 5.34 3.77
CA HIS A 50 -8.20 5.66 3.66
C HIS A 50 -7.37 4.53 3.03
N LYS A 51 -7.66 3.26 3.37
CA LYS A 51 -6.91 2.08 2.90
C LYS A 51 -7.41 1.49 1.58
N MET A 52 -8.62 1.85 1.16
CA MET A 52 -9.32 1.29 0.01
C MET A 52 -8.82 1.86 -1.33
N LYS A 53 -7.51 1.82 -1.58
CA LYS A 53 -6.95 2.02 -2.92
C LYS A 53 -6.61 0.63 -3.41
N VAL A 54 -7.01 0.27 -4.64
CA VAL A 54 -6.65 -1.01 -5.29
C VAL A 54 -5.14 -1.28 -5.15
N HIS A 55 -4.35 -0.22 -5.16
CA HIS A 55 -2.92 -0.24 -4.81
C HIS A 55 -2.60 0.70 -3.62
N CYS A 56 -2.77 0.25 -2.37
CA CYS A 56 -2.35 1.04 -1.20
C CYS A 56 -0.82 1.21 -1.22
N SER A 57 -0.36 2.46 -1.17
CA SER A 57 1.07 2.79 -1.00
C SER A 57 1.49 2.99 0.46
N CYS A 58 0.64 2.59 1.40
CA CYS A 58 0.88 2.73 2.83
C CYS A 58 1.98 1.77 3.31
N LYS A 59 2.70 2.15 4.39
CA LYS A 59 3.78 1.33 4.97
C LYS A 59 3.36 -0.12 5.26
N MET A 60 2.12 -0.35 5.70
CA MET A 60 1.61 -1.70 5.95
C MET A 60 1.39 -2.51 4.67
N CYS A 61 0.78 -1.93 3.63
CA CYS A 61 0.55 -2.66 2.37
C CYS A 61 1.79 -2.76 1.49
N LYS A 62 2.78 -1.87 1.69
CA LYS A 62 4.10 -1.94 1.05
C LYS A 62 5.20 -2.30 2.04
N TYR A 63 4.87 -3.11 3.04
CA TYR A 63 5.77 -3.48 4.15
C TYR A 63 7.10 -4.02 3.61
N GLU A 64 7.05 -5.02 2.73
CA GLU A 64 8.24 -5.59 2.11
C GLU A 64 9.13 -4.55 1.41
N LYS A 65 8.53 -3.59 0.68
CA LYS A 65 9.26 -2.55 -0.04
C LYS A 65 9.86 -1.51 0.91
N HIS A 66 9.14 -1.14 1.97
CA HIS A 66 9.60 -0.10 2.90
C HIS A 66 10.62 -0.59 3.91
N PHE A 67 10.61 -1.88 4.22
CA PHE A 67 11.50 -2.50 5.19
C PHE A 67 12.51 -3.45 4.54
N ALA A 68 12.65 -3.39 3.22
CA ALA A 68 13.61 -4.17 2.42
C ALA A 68 13.64 -5.65 2.80
N ILE A 69 12.46 -6.24 2.98
CA ILE A 69 12.35 -7.61 3.50
C ILE A 69 12.83 -8.57 2.41
N PRO A 70 13.87 -9.37 2.67
CA PRO A 70 14.42 -10.25 1.67
C PRO A 70 13.42 -11.37 1.36
N LYS A 71 12.98 -11.44 0.11
CA LYS A 71 12.04 -12.47 -0.33
C LYS A 71 12.77 -13.81 -0.44
N ALA A 72 12.10 -14.89 -0.04
CA ALA A 72 12.65 -16.24 -0.16
C ALA A 72 13.12 -16.56 -1.58
N ARG A 73 12.36 -16.11 -2.60
CA ARG A 73 12.73 -16.26 -4.02
C ARG A 73 14.06 -15.57 -4.35
N LEU A 74 14.26 -14.32 -3.90
CA LEU A 74 15.50 -13.57 -4.16
C LEU A 74 16.69 -14.24 -3.47
N LYS A 75 16.50 -14.79 -2.27
CA LYS A 75 17.55 -15.58 -1.59
C LYS A 75 17.91 -16.86 -2.34
N ALA A 76 16.92 -17.55 -2.92
CA ALA A 76 17.15 -18.75 -3.71
C ALA A 76 17.90 -18.44 -5.02
N GLU A 77 17.49 -17.37 -5.71
CA GLU A 77 18.17 -16.86 -6.92
C GLU A 77 19.63 -16.49 -6.61
N TRP A 78 19.89 -15.77 -5.52
CA TRP A 78 21.26 -15.43 -5.12
C TRP A 78 22.14 -16.65 -4.88
N ARG A 79 21.62 -17.68 -4.18
CA ARG A 79 22.38 -18.91 -3.95
C ARG A 79 22.68 -19.68 -5.23
N ALA A 80 21.75 -19.68 -6.18
CA ALA A 80 21.97 -20.31 -7.48
C ALA A 80 23.07 -19.58 -8.25
N MET A 81 23.04 -18.25 -8.27
CA MET A 81 24.08 -17.43 -8.90
C MET A 81 25.44 -17.59 -8.23
N GLU A 82 25.49 -17.64 -6.90
CA GLU A 82 26.72 -17.90 -6.14
C GLU A 82 27.33 -19.25 -6.53
N LYS A 83 26.49 -20.28 -6.65
CA LYS A 83 26.93 -21.61 -7.07
C LYS A 83 27.46 -21.62 -8.51
N GLU A 84 26.79 -20.94 -9.44
CA GLU A 84 27.27 -20.83 -10.83
C GLU A 84 28.64 -20.16 -10.92
N ILE A 85 28.89 -19.14 -10.09
CA ILE A 85 30.20 -18.47 -10.01
C ILE A 85 31.25 -19.42 -9.43
N GLU A 86 30.92 -20.15 -8.37
CA GLU A 86 31.82 -21.16 -7.77
C GLU A 86 32.16 -22.26 -8.77
N ASP A 87 31.17 -22.82 -9.46
CA ASP A 87 31.36 -23.86 -10.47
C ASP A 87 32.26 -23.35 -11.62
N TYR A 88 32.03 -22.13 -12.12
CA TYR A 88 32.89 -21.53 -13.16
C TYR A 88 34.33 -21.31 -12.70
N LEU A 89 34.54 -20.82 -11.47
CA LEU A 89 35.88 -20.59 -10.93
C LEU A 89 36.63 -21.90 -10.65
N ASN A 90 35.91 -22.96 -10.25
CA ASN A 90 36.50 -24.27 -9.98
C ASN A 90 36.83 -25.06 -11.27
N ASP A 91 36.03 -24.91 -12.34
CA ASP A 91 36.31 -25.52 -13.66
C ASP A 91 37.39 -24.78 -14.46
N SER A 92 37.83 -23.60 -14.02
CA SER A 92 38.85 -22.76 -14.65
C SER A 92 40.30 -23.09 -14.22
N TYR A 93 40.53 -24.21 -13.52
CA TYR A 93 41.85 -24.63 -13.02
C TYR A 93 42.25 -26.03 -13.47
#